data_AF-A0A914N1N4-F1
#
_entry.id   AF-A0A914N1N4-F1
#
_cell.length_a   1.000
_cell.length_b   1.000
_cell.length_c   1.000
_cell.angle_alpha   90.00
_cell.angle_beta   90.00
_cell.angle_gamma   90.00
#
_symmetry.space_group_name_H-M   'P 1'
#
loop_
_entity.id
_entity.type
_entity.pdbx_description
1 polymer ?
#
loop_
_entity_poly.entity_id
_entity_poly.type
_entity_poly.pdbx_seq_one_letter_code
_entity_poly.pdbx_strand_id
1 'polypeptide(L)'
;MLPTKLSEMKFDELCSELVKEFSDHRSKLLKRFEALNVKCSALQDIVEFGNVVNAQCERAEMALSIEELKILIFISGLPSDATSVRQVAMKSVESKSERGQAVTLKEIIEECRAYMANKSEALYLVKEKISEVKKEVPVVNTVQKVKSYEKSESENGFECKPKVDQAKRQVSAKCY
;
A
#
# COMPACT_ATOMS: atom_id res chain seq x y z
N MET A 1 21.31 -30.80 11.03
CA MET A 1 22.39 -30.73 10.02
C MET A 1 23.18 -29.47 10.31
N LEU A 2 24.50 -29.57 10.47
CA LEU A 2 25.37 -28.40 10.61
C LEU A 2 25.64 -27.79 9.23
N PRO A 3 25.77 -26.45 9.10
CA PRO A 3 26.08 -25.82 7.83
C PRO A 3 27.44 -26.32 7.30
N THR A 4 27.47 -26.77 6.05
CA THR A 4 28.71 -27.12 5.33
C THR A 4 29.52 -25.85 5.07
N LYS A 5 30.85 -25.91 5.19
CA LYS A 5 31.68 -24.75 4.84
C LYS A 5 31.65 -24.52 3.33
N LEU A 6 31.62 -23.26 2.90
CA LEU A 6 31.63 -22.89 1.48
C LEU A 6 32.81 -23.47 0.71
N SER A 7 33.97 -23.62 1.37
CA SER A 7 35.19 -24.22 0.78
C SER A 7 35.08 -25.71 0.51
N GLU A 8 34.02 -26.37 1.01
CA GLU A 8 33.81 -27.81 0.90
C GLU A 8 32.69 -28.16 -0.11
N MET A 9 32.00 -27.15 -0.67
CA MET A 9 30.95 -27.33 -1.68
C MET A 9 31.55 -27.48 -3.09
N LYS A 10 30.90 -28.26 -3.95
CA LYS A 10 31.22 -28.24 -5.39
C LYS A 10 30.79 -26.91 -6.01
N PHE A 11 31.43 -26.52 -7.11
CA PHE A 11 31.14 -25.26 -7.79
C PHE A 11 29.64 -25.09 -8.11
N ASP A 12 28.99 -26.10 -8.70
CA ASP A 12 27.56 -26.01 -9.05
C ASP A 12 26.64 -25.91 -7.81
N GLU A 13 27.00 -26.59 -6.72
CA GLU A 13 26.29 -26.54 -5.44
C GLU A 13 26.45 -25.15 -4.80
N LEU A 14 27.67 -24.61 -4.83
CA LEU A 14 27.98 -23.26 -4.39
C LEU A 14 27.21 -22.22 -5.22
N CYS A 15 27.22 -22.32 -6.54
CA CYS A 15 26.45 -21.44 -7.42
C CYS A 15 24.95 -21.52 -7.12
N SER A 16 24.41 -22.73 -6.89
CA SER A 16 22.99 -22.91 -6.55
C SER A 16 22.64 -22.27 -5.20
N GLU A 17 23.49 -22.42 -4.19
CA GLU A 17 23.26 -21.81 -2.88
C GLU A 17 23.38 -20.28 -2.95
N LEU A 18 24.34 -19.76 -3.72
CA LEU A 18 24.46 -18.32 -3.97
C LEU A 18 23.24 -17.77 -4.73
N VAL A 19 22.77 -18.46 -5.76
CA VAL A 19 21.54 -18.07 -6.47
C VAL A 19 20.37 -18.09 -5.48
N LYS A 20 20.23 -19.13 -4.67
CA LYS A 20 19.15 -19.20 -3.69
C LYS A 20 19.21 -18.09 -2.66
N GLU A 21 20.38 -17.72 -2.16
CA GLU A 21 20.54 -16.71 -1.10
C GLU A 21 20.47 -15.27 -1.63
N PHE A 22 20.99 -15.01 -2.83
CA PHE A 22 21.13 -13.66 -3.38
C PHE A 22 20.15 -13.35 -4.51
N SER A 23 19.28 -14.29 -4.91
CA SER A 23 18.24 -14.01 -5.88
C SER A 23 17.17 -13.08 -5.34
N ASP A 24 16.58 -12.31 -6.24
CA ASP A 24 15.42 -11.49 -5.92
C ASP A 24 14.17 -12.37 -5.74
N HIS A 25 13.83 -12.64 -4.48
CA HIS A 25 12.68 -13.45 -4.05
C HIS A 25 11.31 -12.83 -4.33
N ARG A 26 11.26 -11.57 -4.80
CA ARG A 26 9.98 -10.91 -5.09
C ARG A 26 9.25 -11.64 -6.22
N SER A 27 7.93 -11.66 -6.12
CA SER A 27 7.09 -12.25 -7.16
C SER A 27 7.32 -11.57 -8.50
N LYS A 28 7.10 -12.33 -9.58
CA LYS A 28 7.16 -11.80 -10.94
C LYS A 28 6.20 -10.62 -11.13
N LEU A 29 5.02 -10.68 -10.50
CA LEU A 29 4.04 -9.60 -10.52
C LEU A 29 4.57 -8.33 -9.87
N LEU A 30 5.22 -8.43 -8.71
CA LEU A 30 5.78 -7.28 -8.01
C LEU A 30 6.89 -6.61 -8.83
N LYS A 31 7.80 -7.40 -9.42
CA LYS A 31 8.86 -6.87 -10.31
C LYS A 31 8.27 -6.11 -11.51
N ARG A 32 7.22 -6.66 -12.14
CA ARG A 32 6.51 -6.02 -13.26
C ARG A 32 5.80 -4.74 -12.84
N PHE A 33 5.16 -4.75 -11.69
CA PHE A 33 4.52 -3.57 -11.11
C PHE A 33 5.54 -2.47 -10.85
N GLU A 34 6.69 -2.78 -10.25
CA GLU A 34 7.75 -1.79 -10.02
C GLU A 34 8.33 -1.24 -11.32
N ALA A 35 8.60 -2.10 -12.31
CA ALA A 35 9.08 -1.68 -13.62
C ALA A 35 8.13 -0.67 -14.28
N LEU A 36 6.81 -0.88 -14.16
CA LEU A 36 5.80 0.04 -14.69
C LEU A 36 5.72 1.38 -13.93
N ASN A 37 6.19 1.43 -12.68
CA ASN A 37 6.17 2.62 -11.84
C ASN A 37 7.51 3.38 -11.82
N VAL A 38 8.50 2.96 -12.61
CA VAL A 38 9.77 3.68 -12.79
C VAL A 38 9.50 5.06 -13.39
N LYS A 39 10.06 6.11 -12.79
CA LYS A 39 9.89 7.51 -13.22
C LYS A 39 11.24 8.17 -13.40
N CYS A 40 11.36 8.99 -14.45
CA CYS A 40 12.54 9.82 -14.65
C CYS A 40 12.56 10.91 -13.58
N SER A 41 13.69 11.07 -12.90
CA SER A 41 13.87 12.19 -11.98
C SER A 41 14.20 13.48 -12.75
N ALA A 42 14.00 14.64 -12.12
CA ALA A 42 14.26 15.93 -12.76
C ALA A 42 15.75 16.19 -13.08
N LEU A 43 16.66 15.44 -12.49
CA LEU A 43 18.11 15.59 -12.65
C LEU A 43 18.75 14.44 -13.43
N GLN A 44 17.95 13.44 -13.82
CA GLN A 44 18.48 12.24 -14.48
C GLN A 44 18.66 12.48 -15.98
N ASP A 45 19.78 11.98 -16.51
CA ASP A 45 20.00 11.96 -17.95
C ASP A 45 19.01 11.01 -18.66
N ILE A 46 18.53 11.40 -19.84
CA ILE A 46 17.49 10.65 -20.56
C ILE A 46 18.01 9.29 -21.04
N VAL A 47 19.27 9.21 -21.48
CA VAL A 47 19.86 7.95 -21.93
C VAL A 47 20.07 7.01 -20.74
N GLU A 48 20.55 7.55 -19.62
CA GLU A 48 20.64 6.79 -18.36
C GLU A 48 19.26 6.27 -17.93
N PHE A 49 18.24 7.11 -17.97
CA PHE A 49 16.87 6.69 -17.65
C PHE A 49 16.36 5.58 -18.58
N GLY A 50 16.60 5.70 -19.89
CA GLY A 50 16.25 4.67 -20.86
C GLY A 50 16.92 3.32 -20.56
N ASN A 51 18.20 3.34 -20.18
CA ASN A 51 18.93 2.13 -19.77
C ASN A 51 18.34 1.52 -18.49
N VAL A 52 17.96 2.36 -17.52
CA VAL A 52 17.28 1.90 -16.29
C VAL A 52 15.94 1.24 -16.62
N VAL A 53 15.12 1.85 -17.48
CA VAL A 53 13.85 1.26 -17.91
C VAL A 53 14.07 -0.09 -18.59
N ASN A 54 15.02 -0.17 -19.54
CA ASN A 54 15.31 -1.43 -20.24
C ASN A 54 15.74 -2.54 -19.26
N ALA A 55 16.69 -2.25 -18.36
CA ALA A 55 17.17 -3.22 -17.38
C ALA A 55 16.07 -3.70 -16.42
N GLN A 56 15.14 -2.82 -16.02
CA GLN A 56 14.02 -3.19 -15.18
C GLN A 56 13.01 -4.06 -15.94
N CYS A 57 12.74 -3.76 -17.21
CA CYS A 57 11.86 -4.57 -18.05
C CYS A 57 12.42 -5.99 -18.31
N GLU A 58 13.73 -6.10 -18.53
CA GLU A 58 14.43 -7.40 -18.66
C GLU A 58 14.34 -8.20 -17.36
N ARG A 59 14.70 -7.58 -16.22
CA ARG A 59 14.62 -8.22 -14.89
C ARG A 59 13.21 -8.65 -14.51
N ALA A 60 12.20 -7.90 -14.93
CA ALA A 60 10.80 -8.20 -14.67
C ALA A 60 10.16 -9.18 -15.67
N GLU A 61 10.90 -9.60 -16.70
CA GLU A 61 10.41 -10.46 -17.79
C GLU A 61 9.08 -9.92 -18.37
N MET A 62 9.13 -8.69 -18.91
CA MET A 62 7.99 -7.92 -19.42
C MET A 62 7.32 -8.47 -20.70
N ALA A 63 7.48 -9.75 -20.99
CA ALA A 63 6.67 -10.45 -21.99
C ALA A 63 5.27 -10.74 -21.40
N LEU A 64 4.35 -9.80 -21.62
CA LEU A 64 2.99 -9.82 -21.07
C LEU A 64 1.96 -10.16 -22.15
N SER A 65 0.96 -10.95 -21.78
CA SER A 65 -0.31 -10.98 -22.49
C SER A 65 -1.07 -9.66 -22.33
N ILE A 66 -2.06 -9.44 -23.21
CA ILE A 66 -2.93 -8.26 -23.15
C ILE A 66 -3.65 -8.16 -21.80
N GLU A 67 -4.12 -9.27 -21.23
CA GLU A 67 -4.80 -9.26 -19.93
C GLU A 67 -3.83 -8.93 -18.78
N GLU A 68 -2.62 -9.49 -18.78
CA GLU A 68 -1.61 -9.14 -17.77
C GLU A 68 -1.25 -7.65 -17.82
N LEU A 69 -1.11 -7.08 -19.01
CA LEU A 69 -0.86 -5.64 -19.17
C LEU A 69 -2.02 -4.80 -18.64
N LYS A 70 -3.27 -5.15 -18.97
CA LYS A 70 -4.47 -4.46 -18.44
C LYS A 70 -4.50 -4.49 -16.91
N ILE A 71 -4.21 -5.63 -16.31
CA ILE A 71 -4.15 -5.80 -14.85
C ILE A 71 -3.05 -4.92 -14.24
N LEU A 72 -1.84 -4.91 -14.82
CA LEU A 72 -0.74 -4.10 -14.32
C LEU A 72 -1.03 -2.59 -14.41
N ILE A 73 -1.62 -2.14 -15.51
CA ILE A 73 -2.08 -0.75 -15.68
C ILE A 73 -3.12 -0.41 -14.61
N PHE A 74 -4.11 -1.30 -14.39
CA PHE A 74 -5.13 -1.10 -13.36
C PHE A 74 -4.52 -0.97 -11.96
N ILE A 75 -3.67 -1.92 -11.56
CA ILE A 75 -3.03 -1.92 -10.23
C ILE A 75 -2.14 -0.69 -10.05
N SER A 76 -1.41 -0.27 -11.08
CA SER A 76 -0.53 0.91 -11.04
C SER A 76 -1.32 2.22 -11.03
N GLY A 77 -2.46 2.27 -11.71
CA GLY A 77 -3.35 3.42 -11.75
C GLY A 77 -4.15 3.66 -10.47
N LEU A 78 -4.15 2.73 -9.50
CA LEU A 78 -4.79 2.96 -8.20
C LEU A 78 -4.09 4.11 -7.46
N PRO A 79 -4.85 4.97 -6.75
CA PRO A 79 -4.27 6.08 -6.00
C PRO A 79 -3.42 5.57 -4.83
N SER A 80 -2.53 6.43 -4.32
CA SER A 80 -1.55 6.07 -3.27
C SER A 80 -2.19 5.68 -1.94
N ASP A 81 -3.40 6.16 -1.65
CA ASP A 81 -4.18 5.83 -0.45
C ASP A 81 -4.97 4.52 -0.57
N ALA A 82 -5.12 3.96 -1.79
CA ALA A 82 -5.80 2.69 -2.03
C ALA A 82 -4.89 1.45 -1.80
N THR A 83 -3.94 1.53 -0.87
CA THR A 83 -2.95 0.46 -0.59
C THR A 83 -3.60 -0.89 -0.32
N SER A 84 -4.68 -0.92 0.47
CA SER A 84 -5.35 -2.18 0.80
C SER A 84 -6.05 -2.82 -0.42
N VAL A 85 -6.63 -2.01 -1.30
CA VAL A 85 -7.24 -2.48 -2.55
C VAL A 85 -6.16 -3.00 -3.50
N ARG A 86 -5.04 -2.28 -3.61
CA ARG A 86 -3.88 -2.72 -4.39
C ARG A 86 -3.35 -4.06 -3.92
N GLN A 87 -3.21 -4.23 -2.60
CA GLN A 87 -2.75 -5.49 -2.01
C GLN A 87 -3.69 -6.66 -2.30
N VAL A 88 -5.02 -6.43 -2.24
CA VAL A 88 -6.01 -7.43 -2.63
C VAL A 88 -5.87 -7.80 -4.10
N ALA A 89 -5.77 -6.81 -5.00
CA ALA A 89 -5.59 -7.06 -6.42
C ALA A 89 -4.33 -7.89 -6.71
N MET A 90 -3.18 -7.50 -6.13
CA MET A 90 -1.91 -8.22 -6.30
C MET A 90 -2.00 -9.66 -5.80
N LYS A 91 -2.54 -9.87 -4.60
CA LYS A 91 -2.72 -11.21 -4.02
C LYS A 91 -3.66 -12.09 -4.85
N SER A 92 -4.74 -11.52 -5.39
CA SER A 92 -5.69 -12.25 -6.24
C SER A 92 -5.05 -12.69 -7.56
N VAL A 93 -4.17 -11.87 -8.15
CA VAL A 93 -3.41 -12.24 -9.34
C VAL A 93 -2.40 -13.34 -9.03
N GLU A 94 -1.60 -13.17 -7.98
CA GLU A 94 -0.58 -14.16 -7.57
C GLU A 94 -1.20 -15.52 -7.28
N SER A 95 -2.24 -15.57 -6.45
CA SER A 95 -2.90 -16.83 -6.08
C SER A 95 -3.53 -17.57 -7.27
N LYS A 96 -4.07 -16.86 -8.26
CA LYS A 96 -4.61 -17.49 -9.48
C LYS A 96 -3.49 -17.94 -10.42
N SER A 97 -2.43 -17.15 -10.54
CA SER A 97 -1.25 -17.50 -11.34
C SER A 97 -0.53 -18.74 -10.78
N GLU A 98 -0.40 -18.87 -9.46
CA GLU A 98 0.15 -20.06 -8.80
C GLU A 98 -0.67 -21.33 -9.09
N ARG A 99 -1.97 -21.18 -9.33
CA ARG A 99 -2.88 -22.28 -9.72
C ARG A 99 -2.88 -22.53 -11.23
N GLY A 100 -2.05 -21.82 -12.01
CA GLY A 100 -2.02 -21.92 -13.47
C GLY A 100 -3.31 -21.42 -14.15
N GLN A 101 -4.11 -20.61 -13.47
CA GLN A 101 -5.36 -20.07 -14.01
C GLN A 101 -5.09 -18.78 -14.77
N ALA A 102 -5.70 -18.65 -15.95
CA ALA A 102 -5.72 -17.36 -16.65
C ALA A 102 -6.52 -16.35 -15.81
N VAL A 103 -5.98 -15.15 -15.65
CA VAL A 103 -6.60 -14.07 -14.87
C VAL A 103 -7.01 -12.96 -15.81
N THR A 104 -8.25 -12.51 -15.67
CA THR A 104 -8.77 -11.37 -16.42
C THR A 104 -8.87 -10.11 -15.54
N LEU A 105 -8.76 -8.93 -16.15
CA LEU A 105 -8.97 -7.68 -15.42
C LEU A 105 -10.37 -7.61 -14.77
N LYS A 106 -11.39 -8.17 -15.44
CA LYS A 106 -12.77 -8.18 -14.92
C LYS A 106 -12.86 -8.90 -13.57
N GLU A 107 -12.21 -10.05 -13.43
CA GLU A 107 -12.19 -10.79 -12.17
C GLU A 107 -11.49 -9.99 -11.08
N ILE A 108 -10.37 -9.34 -11.38
CA ILE A 108 -9.64 -8.51 -10.40
C ILE A 108 -10.49 -7.31 -9.94
N ILE A 109 -11.23 -6.68 -10.85
CA ILE A 109 -12.17 -5.61 -10.51
C ILE A 109 -13.27 -6.12 -9.56
N GLU A 110 -13.81 -7.32 -9.81
CA GLU A 110 -14.85 -7.91 -8.96
C GLU A 110 -14.32 -8.22 -7.55
N GLU A 111 -13.11 -8.79 -7.45
CA GLU A 111 -12.44 -9.03 -6.16
C GLU A 111 -12.24 -7.73 -5.38
N CYS A 112 -11.80 -6.66 -6.06
CA CYS A 112 -11.66 -5.35 -5.45
C CYS A 112 -13.01 -4.79 -4.98
N ARG A 113 -14.07 -4.94 -5.78
CA ARG A 113 -15.42 -4.51 -5.42
C ARG A 113 -15.93 -5.25 -4.19
N ALA A 114 -15.81 -6.58 -4.17
CA ALA A 114 -16.22 -7.41 -3.05
C ALA A 114 -15.48 -7.02 -1.76
N TYR A 115 -14.17 -6.79 -1.85
CA TYR A 115 -13.37 -6.30 -0.72
C TYR A 115 -13.87 -4.95 -0.18
N MET A 116 -14.18 -4.00 -1.07
CA MET A 116 -14.68 -2.68 -0.67
C MET A 116 -16.07 -2.77 -0.01
N ALA A 117 -16.97 -3.60 -0.54
CA ALA A 117 -18.29 -3.84 0.04
C ALA A 117 -18.16 -4.40 1.47
N ASN A 118 -17.39 -5.47 1.64
CA ASN A 118 -17.17 -6.12 2.94
C ASN A 118 -16.51 -5.18 3.95
N LYS A 119 -15.58 -4.34 3.50
CA LYS A 119 -14.95 -3.31 4.36
C LYS A 119 -15.96 -2.28 4.86
N SER A 120 -16.92 -1.88 4.01
CA SER A 120 -17.96 -0.93 4.38
C SER A 120 -18.97 -1.52 5.37
N GLU A 121 -19.35 -2.78 5.18
CA GLU A 121 -20.24 -3.52 6.09
C GLU A 121 -19.61 -3.71 7.48
N ALA A 122 -18.33 -4.09 7.53
CA ALA A 122 -17.61 -4.23 8.79
C ALA A 122 -17.57 -2.92 9.59
N LEU A 123 -17.37 -1.78 8.91
CA LEU A 123 -17.40 -0.46 9.56
C LEU A 123 -18.79 -0.09 10.09
N TYR A 124 -19.85 -0.48 9.39
CA TYR A 124 -21.22 -0.26 9.82
C TYR A 124 -21.54 -1.03 11.12
N LEU A 125 -21.20 -2.32 11.17
CA LEU A 125 -21.38 -3.16 12.35
C LEU A 125 -20.60 -2.67 13.58
N VAL A 126 -19.41 -2.10 13.39
CA VAL A 126 -18.62 -1.51 14.49
C VAL A 126 -19.29 -0.24 15.01
N LYS A 127 -19.86 0.59 14.12
CA LYS A 127 -20.58 1.81 14.53
C LYS A 127 -21.86 1.50 15.28
N GLU A 128 -22.62 0.48 14.86
CA GLU A 128 -23.83 0.06 15.58
C GLU A 128 -23.50 -0.43 17.00
N LYS A 129 -22.47 -1.27 17.16
CA LYS A 129 -22.02 -1.74 18.49
C LYS A 129 -21.62 -0.60 19.44
N ILE A 130 -20.98 0.46 18.94
CA ILE A 130 -20.61 1.63 19.76
C ILE A 130 -21.85 2.46 20.15
N SER A 131 -22.89 2.48 19.30
CA SER A 131 -24.14 3.18 19.60
C SER A 131 -25.03 2.43 20.61
N GLU A 132 -24.94 1.10 20.66
CA GLU A 132 -25.64 0.26 21.64
C GLU A 132 -24.99 0.32 23.02
N VAL A 133 -23.66 0.38 23.12
CA VAL A 133 -22.94 0.48 24.41
C VAL A 133 -23.18 1.83 25.11
N LYS A 134 -23.54 2.91 24.39
CA LYS A 134 -23.83 4.23 25.00
C LYS A 134 -25.23 4.35 25.63
N LYS A 135 -26.07 3.32 25.59
CA LYS A 135 -27.45 3.37 26.11
C LYS A 135 -27.67 2.74 27.49
N GLU A 136 -26.63 2.21 28.13
CA GLU A 136 -26.75 1.69 29.51
C GLU A 136 -25.95 2.55 30.50
N VAL A 137 -26.61 3.59 31.03
CA VAL A 137 -26.24 4.19 32.31
C VAL A 137 -27.40 3.90 33.28
N PRO A 138 -27.21 3.08 34.32
CA PRO A 138 -28.20 2.99 35.39
C PRO A 138 -28.10 4.26 36.23
N VAL A 139 -29.18 5.04 36.23
CA VAL A 139 -29.41 6.13 37.18
C VAL A 139 -29.65 5.50 38.55
N VAL A 140 -28.76 5.75 39.52
CA VAL A 140 -29.10 5.65 40.94
C VAL A 140 -28.57 6.89 41.65
N ASN A 141 -29.52 7.72 42.07
CA ASN A 141 -29.33 8.81 43.03
C ASN A 141 -29.15 8.24 44.44
N THR A 142 -28.19 8.76 45.20
CA THR A 142 -28.39 9.03 46.64
C THR A 142 -27.50 10.19 47.11
N VAL A 143 -28.12 11.03 47.92
CA VAL A 143 -27.67 12.36 48.39
C VAL A 143 -27.04 12.24 49.78
N GLN A 144 -25.95 12.96 50.08
CA GLN A 144 -25.85 13.85 51.27
C GLN A 144 -24.52 14.67 51.34
N LYS A 145 -24.72 16.02 51.34
CA LYS A 145 -23.99 17.16 51.98
C LYS A 145 -22.81 16.81 52.91
N VAL A 146 -21.70 17.57 52.98
CA VAL A 146 -21.55 18.95 53.52
C VAL A 146 -20.17 19.59 53.14
N LYS A 147 -20.17 20.89 52.75
CA LYS A 147 -19.22 22.05 52.93
C LYS A 147 -17.71 21.81 53.22
N SER A 148 -16.70 22.58 52.77
CA SER A 148 -16.56 24.00 52.35
C SER A 148 -15.08 24.38 52.03
N TYR A 149 -14.88 25.58 51.45
CA TYR A 149 -13.66 26.46 51.35
C TYR A 149 -12.65 26.19 50.20
N GLU A 150 -12.61 27.08 49.18
CA GLU A 150 -11.60 28.14 48.88
C GLU A 150 -10.32 27.58 48.22
N LYS A 151 -9.58 28.18 47.27
CA LYS A 151 -9.58 29.38 46.40
C LYS A 151 -8.37 29.20 45.43
N SER A 152 -8.29 30.02 44.37
CA SER A 152 -7.13 30.35 43.48
C SER A 152 -6.69 29.29 42.46
N GLU A 153 -6.81 29.51 41.14
CA GLU A 153 -6.17 30.48 40.20
C GLU A 153 -4.91 29.90 39.50
N SER A 154 -4.64 30.46 38.31
CA SER A 154 -3.60 30.18 37.29
C SER A 154 -4.01 29.16 36.21
N GLU A 155 -4.55 29.57 35.06
CA GLU A 155 -4.00 30.34 33.92
C GLU A 155 -2.84 29.69 33.16
N ASN A 156 -2.94 29.84 31.82
CA ASN A 156 -2.01 29.55 30.72
C ASN A 156 -2.32 28.23 29.99
N GLY A 157 -3.02 28.19 28.85
CA GLY A 157 -3.14 29.21 27.80
C GLY A 157 -1.96 29.10 26.85
N PHE A 158 -2.04 28.24 25.83
CA PHE A 158 -1.26 28.36 24.60
C PHE A 158 -2.07 27.83 23.42
N GLU A 159 -2.80 28.76 22.82
CA GLU A 159 -3.35 28.67 21.48
C GLU A 159 -2.32 29.28 20.53
N CYS A 160 -1.90 28.57 19.49
CA CYS A 160 -1.16 29.13 18.36
C CYS A 160 -1.37 28.29 17.09
N LYS A 161 -2.36 28.71 16.28
CA LYS A 161 -2.26 28.76 14.81
C LYS A 161 -2.38 30.25 14.42
N PRO A 162 -2.09 30.72 13.19
CA PRO A 162 -1.65 30.02 11.98
C PRO A 162 -0.48 30.73 11.24
N LYS A 163 0.08 30.13 10.17
CA LYS A 163 0.50 30.89 8.97
C LYS A 163 0.09 30.14 7.71
N VAL A 164 -0.75 30.80 6.92
CA VAL A 164 -1.22 30.41 5.60
C VAL A 164 -0.38 31.20 4.60
N ASP A 165 0.48 30.52 3.84
CA ASP A 165 1.14 31.13 2.69
C ASP A 165 0.33 30.81 1.43
N GLN A 166 -0.31 31.85 0.89
CA GLN A 166 -0.97 31.84 -0.41
C GLN A 166 0.08 31.89 -1.54
N ALA A 167 0.22 30.81 -2.30
CA ALA A 167 0.87 30.84 -3.60
C ALA A 167 -0.19 30.89 -4.71
N LYS A 168 -0.44 32.08 -5.25
CA LYS A 168 -1.12 32.25 -6.54
C LYS A 168 -0.09 31.98 -7.65
N ARG A 169 -0.25 30.90 -8.43
CA ARG A 169 0.35 30.78 -9.76
C ARG A 169 -0.74 30.51 -10.78
N GLN A 170 -0.98 31.52 -11.62
CA GLN A 170 -1.71 31.40 -12.88
C GLN A 170 -0.89 30.51 -13.82
N VAL A 171 -1.51 29.47 -14.37
CA VAL A 171 -0.99 28.76 -15.54
C VAL A 171 -1.88 29.14 -16.72
N SER A 172 -1.32 29.93 -17.64
CA SER A 172 -1.90 30.16 -18.96
C SER A 172 -1.42 29.03 -19.87
N ALA A 173 -2.37 28.24 -20.37
CA ALA A 173 -2.14 27.24 -21.40
C ALA A 173 -1.89 27.93 -22.75
N LYS A 174 -0.81 27.56 -23.43
CA LYS A 174 -0.72 27.62 -24.89
C LYS A 174 -0.17 26.30 -25.40
N CYS A 175 -1.06 25.52 -25.99
CA CYS A 175 -0.72 24.44 -26.89
C CYS A 175 -0.08 25.02 -28.15
N TYR A 176 1.05 24.46 -28.56
CA TYR A 176 1.43 24.26 -29.96
C TYR A 176 2.21 22.95 -30.03
#